data_AF-H9F2J4-F1
#
_entry.id   AF-H9F2J4-F1
#
_cell.length_a   1.000
_cell.length_b   1.000
_cell.length_c   1.000
_cell.angle_alpha   90.00
_cell.angle_beta   90.00
_cell.angle_gamma   90.00
#
_symmetry.space_group_name_H-M   'P 1'
#
loop_
_entity.id
_entity.type
_entity.pdbx_description
1 polymer ?
#
loop_
_entity_poly.entity_id
_entity_poly.type
_entity_poly.pdbx_seq_one_letter_code
_entity_poly.pdbx_strand_id
1 'polypeptide(L)' 'TGRRACLGEPLARMELFLFFTCLLQRFSFSVPAGQPRPSHHGVFAFLVTPSPYELCAVPR' A
#
# COMPACT_ATOMS: atom_id res chain seq x y z
N THR A 1 11.83 -6.18 -18.31
CA THR A 1 13.18 -5.70 -18.67
C THR A 1 13.22 -5.35 -20.16
N GLY A 2 14.11 -4.46 -20.58
CA GLY A 2 14.20 -4.00 -21.98
C GLY A 2 14.43 -2.48 -22.07
N ARG A 3 14.60 -1.96 -23.29
CA ARG A 3 14.93 -0.53 -23.52
C ARG A 3 13.88 0.47 -22.99
N ARG A 4 12.64 0.01 -22.77
CA ARG A 4 11.52 0.80 -22.23
C ARG A 4 11.04 0.30 -20.86
N ALA A 5 11.90 -0.39 -20.11
CA ALA A 5 11.59 -0.73 -18.72
C ALA A 5 11.37 0.53 -17.89
N CYS A 6 10.71 0.41 -16.75
CA CYS A 6 10.44 1.53 -15.87
C CYS A 6 11.75 2.17 -15.40
N LEU A 7 12.06 3.36 -15.89
CA LEU A 7 13.24 4.13 -15.49
C LEU A 7 13.21 4.47 -13.99
N GLY A 8 12.02 4.52 -13.40
CA GLY A 8 11.81 4.76 -11.97
C GLY A 8 11.93 3.54 -11.07
N GLU A 9 12.22 2.33 -11.60
CA GLU A 9 12.26 1.11 -10.77
C GLU A 9 13.20 1.21 -9.55
N PRO A 10 14.44 1.72 -9.66
CA PRO A 10 15.32 1.85 -8.50
C PRO A 10 14.76 2.79 -7.43
N LEU A 11 14.16 3.91 -7.85
CA LEU A 11 13.53 4.88 -6.95
C LEU A 11 12.31 4.26 -6.26
N ALA A 12 11.43 3.61 -7.01
CA ALA A 12 10.24 2.94 -6.48
C ALA A 12 10.60 1.86 -5.45
N ARG A 13 11.68 1.10 -5.67
CA ARG A 13 12.16 0.10 -4.69
C ARG A 13 12.63 0.74 -3.40
N MET A 14 13.36 1.85 -3.48
CA MET A 14 13.83 2.59 -2.32
C MET A 14 12.65 3.19 -1.54
N GLU A 15 11.72 3.87 -2.23
CA GLU A 15 10.54 4.47 -1.62
C GLU A 15 9.66 3.43 -0.94
N LEU A 16 9.32 2.33 -1.63
CA LEU A 16 8.51 1.25 -1.06
C LEU A 16 9.17 0.67 0.19
N PHE A 17 10.47 0.42 0.17
CA PHE A 17 11.17 -0.11 1.33
C PHE A 17 11.11 0.87 2.51
N LEU A 18 11.50 2.13 2.29
CA LEU A 18 11.57 3.12 3.36
C LEU A 18 10.19 3.46 3.92
N PHE A 19 9.21 3.79 3.06
CA PHE A 19 7.88 4.14 3.53
C PHE A 19 7.19 2.97 4.23
N PHE A 20 7.22 1.77 3.64
CA PHE A 20 6.53 0.62 4.21
C PHE A 20 7.13 0.23 5.56
N THR A 21 8.47 0.14 5.65
CA THR A 21 9.13 -0.24 6.90
C THR A 21 8.96 0.84 7.97
N CYS A 22 9.14 2.13 7.64
CA CYS A 22 8.93 3.21 8.62
C CYS A 22 7.49 3.26 9.15
N LEU A 23 6.49 3.03 8.30
CA LEU A 23 5.09 2.95 8.72
C LEU A 23 4.86 1.79 9.69
N LEU A 24 5.30 0.57 9.34
CA LEU A 24 5.10 -0.62 10.17
C LEU A 24 5.96 -0.63 11.45
N GLN A 25 7.11 0.03 11.44
CA GLN A 25 7.94 0.19 12.64
C GLN A 25 7.26 1.07 13.68
N ARG A 26 6.52 2.11 13.25
CA ARG A 26 5.93 3.13 14.11
C ARG A 26 4.46 2.90 14.43
N PHE A 27 3.72 2.20 13.58
CA PHE A 27 2.28 2.02 13.72
C PHE A 27 1.86 0.55 13.61
N SER A 28 0.87 0.19 14.40
CA SER A 28 0.06 -1.02 14.21
C SER A 28 -1.18 -0.65 13.41
N PHE A 29 -1.41 -1.36 12.31
CA PHE A 29 -2.55 -1.15 11.42
C PHE A 29 -3.64 -2.20 11.67
N SER A 30 -4.89 -1.77 11.79
CA SER A 30 -6.04 -2.67 11.94
C SER A 30 -7.28 -2.14 11.21
N VAL A 31 -8.24 -3.03 10.96
CA VAL A 31 -9.56 -2.64 10.46
C VAL A 31 -10.33 -1.95 11.60
N PRO A 32 -11.01 -0.81 11.35
CA PRO A 32 -11.78 -0.13 12.38
C PRO A 32 -12.85 -1.05 12.99
N ALA A 33 -13.08 -0.94 14.30
CA ALA A 33 -14.04 -1.77 15.00
C ALA A 33 -15.45 -1.61 14.40
N GLY A 34 -16.12 -2.74 14.13
CA GLY A 34 -17.47 -2.73 13.54
C GLY A 34 -17.51 -2.58 12.02
N GLN A 35 -16.37 -2.35 11.34
CA GLN A 35 -16.32 -2.37 9.88
C GLN A 35 -16.09 -3.80 9.33
N PRO A 36 -16.70 -4.16 8.18
CA PRO A 36 -16.42 -5.41 7.52
C PRO A 36 -14.97 -5.45 7.03
N ARG A 37 -14.43 -6.66 6.83
CA ARG A 37 -13.10 -6.82 6.23
C ARG A 37 -13.06 -6.16 4.84
N PRO A 38 -12.04 -5.33 4.54
CA PRO A 38 -11.89 -4.75 3.21
C PRO A 38 -11.81 -5.80 2.10
N SER A 39 -12.38 -5.49 0.94
CA SER A 39 -12.32 -6.35 -0.24
C SER A 39 -10.88 -6.48 -0.75
N HIS A 40 -10.52 -7.69 -1.19
CA HIS A 40 -9.23 -7.96 -1.86
C HIS A 40 -9.33 -7.76 -3.38
N HIS A 41 -10.51 -7.42 -3.90
CA HIS A 41 -10.71 -7.19 -5.32
C HIS A 41 -10.31 -5.76 -5.66
N GLY A 42 -9.39 -5.62 -6.61
CA GLY A 42 -8.98 -4.33 -7.16
C GLY A 42 -10.05 -3.76 -8.09
N VAL A 43 -10.12 -2.43 -8.14
CA VAL A 43 -10.92 -1.70 -9.12
C VAL A 43 -10.11 -1.67 -10.42
N PHE A 44 -10.62 -2.32 -11.46
CA PHE A 44 -9.92 -2.45 -12.74
C PHE A 44 -10.06 -1.18 -13.59
N ALA A 45 -8.93 -0.59 -13.98
CA ALA A 45 -8.82 0.54 -14.89
C ALA A 45 -7.44 0.49 -15.58
N PHE A 46 -6.95 1.62 -16.10
CA PHE A 46 -5.57 1.71 -16.63
C PHE A 46 -4.51 1.39 -15.55
N LEU A 47 -4.79 1.74 -14.30
CA LEU A 47 -4.09 1.27 -13.11
C LEU A 47 -5.09 0.54 -12.21
N VAL A 48 -4.68 -0.59 -11.62
CA VAL A 48 -5.50 -1.31 -10.64
C VAL A 48 -5.26 -0.71 -9.27
N THR A 49 -6.31 -0.21 -8.62
CA THR A 49 -6.26 0.36 -7.26
C THR A 49 -7.11 -0.49 -6.31
N PRO A 50 -6.86 -0.47 -4.99
CA PRO A 50 -7.76 -1.10 -4.04
C PRO A 50 -9.14 -0.42 -4.08
N SER A 51 -10.18 -1.18 -3.71
CA SER A 51 -11.49 -0.58 -3.38
C SER A 51 -11.32 0.33 -2.16
N PRO A 52 -12.04 1.46 -2.05
CA PRO A 52 -11.91 2.36 -0.90
C PRO A 52 -12.07 1.63 0.44
N TYR A 53 -11.15 1.88 1.37
CA TYR A 53 -11.15 1.28 2.70
C TYR A 53 -10.56 2.24 3.72
N GLU A 54 -10.94 2.04 4.99
CA GLU A 54 -10.36 2.75 6.13
C GLU A 54 -9.55 1.79 6.99
N LEU A 55 -8.64 2.35 7.77
CA LEU A 55 -7.79 1.64 8.72
C LEU A 55 -7.55 2.50 9.96
N CYS A 56 -7.32 1.87 11.09
CA CYS A 56 -6.78 2.51 12.28
C CYS A 56 -5.27 2.38 12.27
N ALA A 57 -4.55 3.49 12.45
CA ALA A 57 -3.10 3.51 12.65
C ALA A 57 -2.79 3.93 14.10
N VAL A 58 -2.41 2.96 14.94
CA VAL A 58 -2.13 3.19 16.36
C VAL A 58 -0.61 3.16 16.58
N PRO A 59 -0.01 4.19 17.21
CA PRO A 59 1.42 4.18 17.53
C PRO A 59 1.85 2.91 18.29
N ARG A 60 3.02 2.37 17.95
CA ARG A 60 3.65 1.22 18.64
C ARG A 60 4.44 1.65 19.88
#